data_AF-A0A7X1FCS9-F1
#
_entry.id   AF-A0A7X1FCS9-F1
#
_cell.length_a   1.000
_cell.length_b   1.000
_cell.length_c   1.000
_cell.angle_alpha   90.00
_cell.angle_beta   90.00
_cell.angle_gamma   90.00
#
_symmetry.space_group_name_H-M   'P 1'
#
loop_
_entity.id
_entity.type
_entity.pdbx_description
1 polymer ?
#
loop_
_entity_poly.entity_id
_entity_poly.type
_entity_poly.pdbx_seq_one_letter_code
_entity_poly.pdbx_strand_id
1 'polypeptide(L)'
;MNRSRSKAPILTLTPEQEREALDKLKRLLEDRFDLQLGSFEVAEILELFGKEIAPHYYNRAIADVQLHLKERFESIESDLWALEKN
;
A
#
# COMPACT_ATOMS: atom_id res chain seq x y z
N MET A 1 -9.01 -8.00 -26.49
CA MET A 1 -8.07 -7.63 -25.41
C MET A 1 -8.58 -8.19 -24.09
N ASN A 2 -8.06 -9.36 -23.69
CA ASN A 2 -8.30 -9.87 -22.34
C ASN A 2 -7.59 -8.93 -21.37
N ARG A 3 -8.34 -8.10 -20.64
CA ARG A 3 -7.84 -7.52 -19.41
C ARG A 3 -7.56 -8.72 -18.51
N SER A 4 -6.29 -9.08 -18.39
CA SER A 4 -5.79 -9.94 -17.34
C SER A 4 -6.50 -9.47 -16.08
N ARG A 5 -7.34 -10.31 -15.47
CA ARG A 5 -7.81 -10.05 -14.12
C ARG A 5 -6.56 -10.07 -13.27
N SER A 6 -5.90 -8.91 -13.15
CA SER A 6 -4.81 -8.66 -12.23
C SER A 6 -5.37 -9.07 -10.89
N LYS A 7 -4.96 -10.25 -10.42
CA LYS A 7 -5.37 -10.81 -9.15
C LYS A 7 -5.17 -9.67 -8.15
N ALA A 8 -6.25 -9.16 -7.59
CA ALA A 8 -6.15 -8.04 -6.67
C ALA A 8 -5.09 -8.41 -5.62
N PRO A 9 -4.15 -7.51 -5.31
CA PRO A 9 -3.13 -7.80 -4.32
C PRO A 9 -3.79 -8.31 -3.04
N ILE A 10 -3.17 -9.30 -2.39
CA ILE A 10 -3.67 -9.80 -1.10
C ILE A 10 -3.36 -8.72 -0.08
N LEU A 11 -4.30 -7.78 0.10
CA LEU A 11 -4.22 -6.65 1.03
C LEU A 11 -4.85 -7.01 2.39
N THR A 12 -4.76 -8.28 2.77
CA THR A 12 -5.36 -8.79 4.00
C THR A 12 -4.42 -8.54 5.17
N LEU A 13 -4.91 -7.83 6.18
CA LEU A 13 -4.21 -7.64 7.44
C LEU A 13 -4.19 -8.95 8.25
N THR A 14 -3.19 -9.13 9.11
CA THR A 14 -3.30 -10.16 10.14
C THR A 14 -4.40 -9.79 11.14
N PRO A 15 -4.98 -10.76 11.88
CA PRO A 15 -6.00 -10.46 12.88
C PRO A 15 -5.56 -9.41 13.91
N GLU A 16 -4.28 -9.40 14.29
CA GLU A 16 -3.71 -8.44 15.22
C GLU A 16 -3.64 -7.04 14.60
N GLN A 17 -3.20 -6.95 13.34
CA GLN A 17 -3.13 -5.69 12.59
C GLN A 17 -4.53 -5.12 12.35
N GLU A 18 -5.50 -5.97 12.03
CA GLU A 18 -6.89 -5.56 11.84
C GLU A 18 -7.47 -5.00 13.14
N ARG A 19 -7.30 -5.70 14.26
CA ARG A 19 -7.74 -5.21 15.58
C ARG A 19 -7.11 -3.87 15.92
N GLU A 20 -5.79 -3.73 15.70
CA GLU A 20 -5.09 -2.47 15.94
C GLU A 20 -5.61 -1.33 15.05
N ALA A 21 -5.90 -1.62 13.78
CA ALA A 21 -6.46 -0.66 12.85
C ALA A 21 -7.87 -0.22 13.25
N LEU A 22 -8.72 -1.17 13.68
CA LEU A 22 -10.06 -0.89 14.21
C LEU A 22 -9.99 0.01 15.45
N ASP A 23 -9.14 -0.31 16.42
CA ASP A 23 -8.99 0.48 17.64
C ASP A 23 -8.49 1.90 17.34
N LYS A 24 -7.53 2.04 16.43
CA LYS A 24 -7.01 3.34 15.97
C LYS A 24 -8.10 4.16 15.28
N LEU A 25 -8.85 3.56 14.36
CA LEU A 25 -9.88 4.24 13.61
C LEU A 25 -11.05 4.67 14.52
N LYS A 26 -11.47 3.79 15.43
CA LYS A 26 -12.51 4.11 16.42
C LYS A 26 -12.13 5.31 17.28
N ARG A 27 -10.91 5.30 17.84
CA ARG A 27 -10.40 6.43 18.64
C ARG A 27 -10.29 7.71 17.82
N LEU A 28 -9.82 7.62 16.58
CA LEU A 28 -9.73 8.79 15.70
C LEU A 28 -11.11 9.43 15.49
N LEU A 29 -12.13 8.63 15.20
CA LEU A 29 -13.49 9.10 14.95
C LEU A 29 -14.12 9.73 16.19
N GLU A 30 -13.92 9.11 17.35
CA GLU A 30 -14.39 9.66 18.63
C GLU A 30 -13.64 10.95 19.00
N ASP A 31 -12.30 10.91 19.07
CA ASP A 31 -11.48 12.00 19.60
C ASP A 31 -11.44 13.23 18.68
N ARG A 32 -11.51 13.05 17.36
CA ARG A 32 -11.32 14.14 16.39
C ARG A 32 -12.60 14.59 15.72
N PHE A 33 -13.61 13.73 15.67
CA PHE A 33 -14.86 14.01 14.97
C PHE A 33 -16.09 13.92 15.87
N ASP A 34 -15.93 13.64 17.18
CA ASP A 34 -17.01 13.45 18.14
C ASP A 34 -18.03 12.38 17.67
N LEU A 35 -17.55 11.40 16.89
CA LEU A 35 -18.37 10.37 16.28
C LEU A 35 -18.15 9.03 16.97
N GLN A 36 -19.05 8.71 17.89
CA GLN A 36 -19.04 7.43 18.59
C GLN A 36 -19.71 6.34 17.73
N LEU A 37 -18.89 5.50 17.11
CA LEU A 37 -19.36 4.37 16.32
C LEU A 37 -19.17 3.02 17.03
N GLY A 38 -20.06 2.07 16.73
CA GLY A 38 -19.89 0.67 17.09
C GLY A 38 -18.72 0.01 16.34
N SER A 39 -18.29 -1.16 16.81
CA SER A 39 -17.16 -1.88 16.19
C SER A 39 -17.48 -2.37 14.78
N PHE A 40 -18.76 -2.61 14.46
CA PHE A 40 -19.18 -3.06 13.13
C PHE A 40 -19.06 -1.95 12.10
N GLU A 41 -19.52 -0.75 12.43
CA GLU A 41 -19.46 0.43 11.56
C GLU A 41 -18.00 0.85 11.31
N VAL A 42 -17.14 0.78 12.33
CA VAL A 42 -15.70 1.02 12.18
C VAL A 42 -15.07 -0.03 11.26
N ALA A 43 -15.50 -1.28 11.34
CA ALA A 43 -15.01 -2.36 10.47
C ALA A 43 -15.44 -2.16 9.02
N GLU A 44 -16.66 -1.70 8.75
CA GLU A 44 -17.11 -1.36 7.40
C GLU A 44 -16.26 -0.23 6.78
N ILE A 45 -15.92 0.79 7.57
CA ILE A 45 -15.01 1.84 7.13
C ILE A 45 -13.63 1.26 6.81
N LEU A 46 -13.06 0.44 7.70
CA LEU A 46 -11.76 -0.21 7.48
C LEU A 46 -11.77 -1.10 6.22
N GLU A 47 -12.87 -1.80 5.97
CA GLU A 47 -13.06 -2.62 4.78
C GLU A 47 -13.03 -1.78 3.49
N LEU A 48 -13.69 -0.61 3.49
CA LEU A 48 -13.62 0.34 2.38
C LEU A 48 -12.18 0.83 2.15
N PHE A 49 -11.46 1.18 3.21
CA PHE A 49 -10.04 1.54 3.10
C PHE A 49 -9.24 0.40 2.45
N GLY A 50 -9.44 -0.84 2.89
CA GLY A 50 -8.74 -2.02 2.37
C GLY A 50 -9.06 -2.32 0.91
N LYS A 51 -10.33 -2.17 0.49
CA LYS A 51 -10.78 -2.50 -0.86
C LYS A 51 -10.50 -1.41 -1.88
N GLU A 52 -10.72 -0.15 -1.51
CA GLU A 52 -10.72 0.96 -2.46
C GLU A 52 -9.48 1.84 -2.34
N ILE A 53 -8.93 2.04 -1.14
CA ILE A 53 -7.84 3.00 -0.91
C ILE A 53 -6.47 2.31 -0.90
N ALA A 54 -6.32 1.20 -0.18
CA ALA A 54 -5.06 0.47 -0.03
C ALA A 54 -4.42 0.03 -1.37
N PRO A 55 -5.18 -0.40 -2.41
CA PRO A 55 -4.57 -0.76 -3.70
C PRO A 55 -3.81 0.41 -4.35
N HIS A 56 -4.26 1.65 -4.19
CA HIS A 56 -3.58 2.81 -4.76
C HIS A 56 -2.21 3.02 -4.15
N TYR A 57 -2.11 2.94 -2.82
CA TYR A 57 -0.84 3.05 -2.10
C TYR A 57 0.09 1.87 -2.39
N TYR A 58 -0.43 0.65 -2.37
CA TYR A 58 0.37 -0.55 -2.63
C TYR A 58 0.95 -0.56 -4.05
N ASN A 59 0.13 -0.26 -5.05
CA ASN A 59 0.58 -0.19 -6.45
C ASN A 59 1.59 0.93 -6.66
N ARG A 60 1.39 2.10 -6.01
CA ARG A 60 2.35 3.19 -6.05
C ARG A 60 3.69 2.78 -5.43
N ALA A 61 3.68 2.15 -4.26
CA ALA A 61 4.90 1.68 -3.60
C ALA A 61 5.68 0.69 -4.48
N ILE A 62 5.00 -0.22 -5.18
CA ILE A 62 5.64 -1.12 -6.15
C ILE A 62 6.29 -0.33 -7.28
N ALA A 63 5.56 0.63 -7.87
CA ALA A 63 6.08 1.45 -8.96
C ALA A 63 7.30 2.27 -8.53
N ASP A 64 7.29 2.82 -7.32
CA ASP A 64 8.39 3.60 -6.76
C ASP A 64 9.64 2.71 -6.56
N VAL A 65 9.47 1.47 -6.07
CA VAL A 65 10.56 0.50 -5.96
C VAL A 65 11.10 0.10 -7.33
N GLN A 66 10.23 -0.14 -8.31
CA GLN A 66 10.64 -0.45 -9.68
C GLN A 66 11.48 0.67 -10.30
N LEU A 67 11.04 1.93 -10.12
CA LEU A 67 11.79 3.09 -10.58
C LEU A 67 13.16 3.18 -9.90
N HIS A 68 13.20 3.03 -8.58
CA HIS A 68 14.45 3.07 -7.83
C HIS A 68 15.45 2.00 -8.31
N LEU A 69 14.97 0.77 -8.51
CA LEU A 69 15.82 -0.31 -9.02
C LEU A 69 16.32 -0.03 -10.44
N LYS A 70 15.46 0.50 -11.31
CA LYS A 70 15.83 0.87 -12.68
C LYS A 70 16.97 1.90 -12.68
N GLU A 71 16.86 2.97 -11.91
CA GLU A 71 17.89 4.01 -11.79
C GLU A 71 19.22 3.42 -11.29
N ARG A 72 19.17 2.46 -10.35
CA ARG A 72 20.37 1.77 -9.87
C ARG A 72 21.03 0.93 -10.96
N PHE A 73 20.25 0.20 -11.76
CA PHE A 73 20.80 -0.59 -12.87
C PHE A 73 21.43 0.30 -13.94
N GLU A 74 20.76 1.38 -14.34
CA GLU A 74 21.31 2.35 -15.31
C GLU A 74 22.63 2.95 -14.82
N SER A 75 22.74 3.25 -13.52
CA SER A 75 24.01 3.69 -12.92
C SER A 75 25.11 2.63 -13.02
N ILE A 76 24.80 1.36 -12.71
CA ILE A 76 25.77 0.26 -12.77
C ILE A 76 26.23 0.03 -14.22
N GLU A 77 25.33 0.09 -15.20
CA GLU A 77 25.67 -0.02 -16.62
C GLU A 77 26.61 1.10 -17.08
N SER A 78 26.34 2.34 -16.63
CA SER A 78 27.21 3.49 -16.90
C SER A 78 28.61 3.29 -16.30
N ASP A 79 28.70 2.82 -15.06
CA ASP A 79 29.98 2.55 -14.39
C ASP A 79 30.77 1.46 -15.11
N LEU A 80 30.10 0.39 -15.57
CA LEU A 80 30.74 -0.69 -16.33
C LEU A 80 31.31 -0.18 -17.67
N TRP A 81 30.54 0.61 -18.41
CA TRP A 81 30.99 1.18 -19.68
C TRP A 81 32.20 2.10 -19.52
N ALA A 82 32.27 2.85 -18.42
CA ALA A 82 33.43 3.69 -18.10
C ALA A 82 34.69 2.85 -17.85
N LEU A 83 34.56 1.65 -17.29
CA LEU A 83 35.68 0.71 -17.10
C LEU A 83 36.17 0.12 -18.43
N GLU A 84 35.27 -0.23 -19.36
CA GLU A 84 35.65 -0.81 -20.67
C GLU A 84 36.44 0.15 -21.58
N LYS A 85 36.32 1.47 -21.37
CA LYS A 85 37.00 2.48 -22.18
C LYS A 85 38.40 2.86 -21.70
N ASN A 86 38.84 2.35 -20.55
CA ASN A 86 40.20 2.53 -20.02
C ASN A 86 41.09 1.33 -20.39
#